data_AF-A0A529SYQ6-F1
#
_entry.id   AF-A0A529SYQ6-F1
#
_cell.length_a   1.000
_cell.length_b   1.000
_cell.length_c   1.000
_cell.angle_alpha   90.00
_cell.angle_beta   90.00
_cell.angle_gamma   90.00
#
_symmetry.space_group_name_H-M   'P 1'
#
loop_
_entity.id
_entity.type
_entity.pdbx_description
1 polymer ?
#
loop_
_entity_poly.entity_id
_entity_poly.type
_entity_poly.pdbx_seq_one_letter_code
_entity_poly.pdbx_strand_id
1 'polypeptide(L)' 'MEPEILELESFLPYRLYRLADTVSREFSRIYKERHGLTRPEWRTLSGLGQH' A
#
# COMPACT_ATOMS: atom_id res chain seq x y z
N MET A 1 4.36 -25.12 -24.87
CA MET A 1 4.67 -23.69 -24.81
C MET A 1 5.31 -23.44 -23.46
N GLU A 2 6.49 -22.84 -23.43
CA GLU A 2 7.07 -22.37 -22.17
C GLU A 2 6.22 -21.20 -21.63
N PRO A 3 6.05 -21.07 -20.30
CA PRO A 3 5.31 -19.95 -19.73
C PRO A 3 6.06 -18.65 -20.00
N GLU A 4 5.37 -17.69 -20.59
CA GLU A 4 5.90 -16.34 -20.79
C GLU A 4 6.06 -15.66 -19.42
N ILE A 5 7.28 -15.24 -19.10
CA ILE A 5 7.57 -14.53 -17.85
C ILE A 5 7.11 -13.09 -18.00
N LEU A 6 6.21 -12.65 -17.13
CA LEU A 6 5.77 -11.26 -17.09
C LEU A 6 6.86 -10.39 -16.44
N GLU A 7 7.45 -9.51 -17.25
CA GLU A 7 8.44 -8.51 -16.82
C GLU A 7 7.76 -7.35 -16.07
N LEU A 8 7.33 -7.60 -14.84
CA LEU A 8 6.53 -6.66 -14.04
C LEU A 8 7.23 -5.32 -13.77
N GLU A 9 8.57 -5.30 -13.71
CA GLU A 9 9.35 -4.07 -13.55
C GLU A 9 9.31 -3.16 -14.79
N SER A 10 8.89 -3.67 -15.95
CA SER A 10 8.60 -2.83 -17.12
C SER A 10 7.17 -2.24 -17.09
N PHE A 11 6.31 -2.77 -16.22
CA PHE A 11 4.89 -2.43 -16.18
C PHE A 11 4.62 -1.34 -15.12
N LEU A 12 4.35 -0.12 -15.58
CA LEU A 12 4.18 1.04 -14.71
C LEU A 12 3.13 0.83 -13.58
N PRO A 13 1.94 0.25 -13.83
CA PRO A 13 0.96 0.02 -12.77
C PRO A 13 1.50 -0.87 -11.64
N TYR A 14 2.29 -1.90 -11.95
CA TYR A 14 2.92 -2.75 -10.94
C TYR A 14 3.88 -1.95 -10.07
N ARG A 15 4.73 -1.13 -10.68
CA ARG A 15 5.68 -0.27 -9.95
C ARG A 15 4.97 0.72 -9.04
N LEU A 16 3.89 1.34 -9.49
CA LEU A 16 3.08 2.25 -8.69
C LEU A 16 2.42 1.54 -7.51
N TYR A 17 1.84 0.37 -7.75
CA TYR A 17 1.25 -0.45 -6.68
C TYR A 17 2.30 -0.85 -5.63
N ARG A 18 3.45 -1.34 -6.08
CA ARG A 18 4.56 -1.76 -5.21
C ARG A 18 5.07 -0.57 -4.38
N LEU A 19 5.27 0.58 -5.01
CA LEU A 19 5.68 1.81 -4.31
C LEU A 19 4.64 2.22 -3.25
N ALA A 20 3.36 2.26 -3.62
CA ALA A 20 2.28 2.63 -2.70
C ALA A 20 2.17 1.66 -1.52
N ASP A 21 2.35 0.36 -1.73
CA ASP A 21 2.35 -0.64 -0.65
C ASP A 21 3.55 -0.44 0.28
N THR A 22 4.76 -0.27 -0.25
CA THR A 22 5.98 0.00 0.54
C THR A 22 5.81 1.26 1.39
N VAL A 23 5.41 2.37 0.77
CA VAL A 23 5.18 3.64 1.48
C VAL A 23 4.11 3.48 2.56
N SER A 24 3.00 2.80 2.26
CA SER A 24 1.94 2.53 3.23
C SER A 24 2.38 1.66 4.41
N ARG A 25 3.37 0.78 4.24
CA ARG A 25 3.90 -0.05 5.33
C ARG A 25 4.79 0.76 6.25
N GLU A 26 5.65 1.62 5.72
CA GLU A 26 6.52 2.48 6.52
C GLU A 26 5.71 3.44 7.40
N PHE A 27 4.66 4.04 6.83
CA PHE A 27 3.75 4.90 7.60
C PHE A 27 2.91 4.15 8.63
N SER A 28 2.87 2.81 8.57
CA SER A 28 2.09 2.03 9.53
C SER A 28 2.54 2.13 10.96
N ARG A 29 3.82 2.41 11.15
CA ARG A 29 4.38 2.67 12.46
C ARG A 29 3.76 3.91 13.12
N ILE A 30 3.45 4.96 12.34
CA ILE A 30 2.96 6.24 12.89
C ILE A 30 1.58 6.07 13.53
N TYR A 31 0.59 5.55 12.80
CA TYR A 31 -0.76 5.41 13.36
C TYR A 31 -0.87 4.22 14.33
N LYS A 32 0.04 3.23 14.26
CA LYS A 32 0.15 2.21 15.31
C LYS A 32 0.67 2.80 16.61
N GLU A 33 1.77 3.56 16.59
CA GLU A 33 2.35 4.18 17.78
C GLU A 33 1.44 5.25 18.37
N ARG A 34 0.81 6.07 17.52
CA ARG A 34 0.02 7.22 17.98
C ARG A 34 -1.41 6.86 18.39
N HIS A 35 -1.99 5.84 17.75
CA HIS A 35 -3.43 5.54 17.88
C HIS A 35 -3.75 4.05 18.07
N GLY A 36 -2.74 3.17 18.08
CA GLY A 36 -2.96 1.72 18.18
C GLY A 36 -3.59 1.10 16.93
N LEU A 37 -3.66 1.83 15.82
CA LEU A 37 -4.41 1.41 14.62
C LEU A 37 -3.58 0.51 13.71
N THR A 38 -4.27 -0.40 13.02
CA THR A 38 -3.74 -1.18 11.91
C THR A 38 -3.88 -0.43 10.58
N ARG A 39 -3.19 -0.93 9.52
CA ARG A 39 -3.30 -0.41 8.14
C ARG A 39 -4.75 -0.31 7.65
N PRO A 40 -5.59 -1.37 7.74
CA PRO A 40 -6.98 -1.28 7.30
C PRO A 40 -7.82 -0.30 8.11
N GLU A 41 -7.68 -0.30 9.44
CA GLU A 41 -8.45 0.61 10.31
C GLU A 41 -8.14 2.08 10.04
N TRP A 42 -6.86 2.41 9.88
CA TRP A 42 -6.44 3.75 9.46
C TRP A 42 -7.06 4.15 8.13
N ARG A 43 -7.05 3.27 7.11
CA ARG A 43 -7.63 3.57 5.79
C ARG A 43 -9.13 3.87 5.89
N THR A 44 -9.88 3.07 6.63
CA THR A 44 -11.32 3.30 6.86
C THR A 44 -11.54 4.65 7.53
N LEU A 45 -10.83 4.93 8.63
CA LEU A 45 -10.97 6.19 9.36
C LEU A 45 -10.59 7.40 8.49
N SER A 46 -9.49 7.32 7.73
CA SER A 46 -9.07 8.40 6.84
C SER A 46 -10.06 8.66 5.71
N GLY A 47 -10.71 7.61 5.19
CA GLY A 47 -11.72 7.76 4.15
C GLY A 47 -13.01 8.40 4.68
N LEU A 48 -13.41 8.06 5.91
CA LEU A 48 -14.55 8.70 6.57
C LEU A 48 -14.30 10.17 6.89
N GLY A 49 -13.08 10.53 7.32
CA GLY A 49 -12.70 11.90 7.64
C GLY A 49 -12.33 12.78 6.43
N GLN A 50 -12.38 12.24 5.21
CA GLN A 50 -12.10 12.99 3.98
C GLN A 50 -13.30 13.85 3.51
N HIS A 51 -14.49 13.62 4.07
CA HIS A 51 -15.74 14.31 3.76
C HIS A 51 -16.26 15.09 4.97
#